data_AF-A0A3C1VDV8-F1
#
_entry.id   AF-A0A3C1VDV8-F1
#
_cell.length_a   1.000
_cell.length_b   1.000
_cell.length_c   1.000
_cell.angle_alpha   90.00
_cell.angle_beta   90.00
_cell.angle_gamma   90.00
#
_symmetry.space_group_name_H-M   'P 1'
#
loop_
_entity.id
_entity.type
_entity.pdbx_description
1 polymer ?
#
loop_
_entity_poly.entity_id
_entity_poly.type
_entity_poly.pdbx_seq_one_letter_code
_entity_poly.pdbx_strand_id
1 'polypeptide(L)'
;GNLGAGDAGGTGNFAINNNLTLQGNATMRIDKTGGTLAQDQVVVGGNISYGGILTVTNITSDATALATTNTFQLFSVTGSHSGNFAGIAGSPGTGLAYSFNPVNGVLSIVTSTIASNPTNITFSVSGGILVLSWPADHIGWRLQSQTNSLATGLGTNWVDVAGSTTVNSVTNVINPVNGAVFYRMVYL
;
A
#
# COMPACT_ATOMS: atom_id res chain seq x y z
N GLY A 1 -10.07 9.83 12.82
CA GLY A 1 -8.96 10.74 13.18
C GLY A 1 -7.66 10.21 12.59
N ASN A 2 -6.68 11.10 12.42
CA ASN A 2 -5.32 10.73 12.01
C ASN A 2 -4.40 10.82 13.23
N LEU A 3 -3.56 9.81 13.47
CA LEU A 3 -2.47 9.87 14.43
C LEU A 3 -1.14 10.01 13.67
N GLY A 4 -0.24 10.85 14.12
CA GLY A 4 1.14 10.88 13.63
C GLY A 4 2.11 11.34 14.71
N ALA A 5 3.39 11.02 14.54
CA ALA A 5 4.46 11.52 15.41
C ALA A 5 5.47 12.33 14.57
N GLY A 6 6.17 13.28 15.20
CA GLY A 6 7.17 14.15 14.56
C GLY A 6 6.61 15.36 13.78
N ASP A 7 7.52 16.18 13.23
CA ASP A 7 7.24 17.37 12.40
C ASP A 7 7.41 17.06 10.91
N ALA A 8 7.10 17.95 9.95
CA ALA A 8 7.13 17.61 8.52
C ALA A 8 8.50 17.13 7.97
N GLY A 9 9.61 17.35 8.68
CA GLY A 9 10.98 17.09 8.18
C GLY A 9 11.72 15.91 8.82
N GLY A 10 11.25 15.35 9.94
CA GLY A 10 11.97 14.28 10.62
C GLY A 10 11.09 13.37 11.47
N THR A 11 11.68 12.27 11.94
CA THR A 11 11.01 11.32 12.83
C THR A 11 10.91 11.88 14.26
N GLY A 12 9.87 11.51 15.01
CA GLY A 12 9.74 11.93 16.41
C GLY A 12 8.90 11.01 17.29
N ASN A 13 8.80 11.38 18.57
CA ASN A 13 8.10 10.61 19.58
C ASN A 13 6.77 11.27 19.96
N PHE A 14 5.69 10.49 20.03
CA PHE A 14 4.41 10.93 20.56
C PHE A 14 3.97 10.04 21.73
N ALA A 15 3.83 10.63 22.92
CA ALA A 15 3.53 9.88 24.14
C ALA A 15 2.08 10.05 24.58
N ILE A 16 1.44 8.94 24.97
CA ILE A 16 0.09 8.88 25.51
C ILE A 16 0.15 8.08 26.81
N ASN A 17 -0.18 8.71 27.94
CA ASN A 17 -0.11 8.05 29.26
C ASN A 17 -1.32 7.16 29.58
N ASN A 18 -2.30 7.08 28.68
CA ASN A 18 -3.55 6.33 28.82
C ASN A 18 -3.69 5.28 27.72
N ASN A 19 -4.84 4.63 27.66
CA ASN A 19 -5.18 3.70 26.58
C ASN A 19 -5.30 4.43 25.23
N LEU A 20 -4.89 3.75 24.15
CA LEU A 20 -5.04 4.21 22.77
C LEU A 20 -5.87 3.20 21.97
N THR A 21 -6.85 3.69 21.22
CA THR A 21 -7.61 2.88 20.26
C THR A 21 -7.49 3.50 18.87
N LEU A 22 -7.00 2.71 17.91
CA LEU A 22 -6.79 3.13 16.52
C LEU A 22 -7.86 2.50 15.63
N GLN A 23 -8.79 3.31 15.12
CA GLN A 23 -9.80 2.88 14.13
C GLN A 23 -9.68 3.62 12.79
N GLY A 24 -8.89 4.70 12.76
CA GLY A 24 -8.70 5.58 11.61
C GLY A 24 -7.38 5.33 10.89
N ASN A 25 -6.68 6.40 10.56
CA ASN A 25 -5.34 6.32 9.96
C ASN A 25 -4.27 6.60 11.03
N ALA A 26 -3.24 5.77 11.09
CA ALA A 26 -2.01 6.06 11.81
C ALA A 26 -0.90 6.28 10.78
N THR A 27 -0.38 7.50 10.70
CA THR A 27 0.68 7.89 9.78
C THR A 27 2.02 7.91 10.52
N MET A 28 2.97 7.12 10.06
CA MET A 28 4.30 6.95 10.65
C MET A 28 5.38 7.11 9.58
N ARG A 29 6.55 7.60 9.97
CA ARG A 29 7.73 7.68 9.10
C ARG A 29 8.86 6.81 9.57
N ILE A 30 9.65 6.37 8.59
CA ILE A 30 10.88 5.60 8.78
C ILE A 30 11.99 6.20 7.95
N ASP A 31 13.23 6.07 8.41
CA ASP A 31 14.41 6.64 7.77
C ASP A 31 15.60 5.68 7.90
N LYS A 32 16.47 5.69 6.89
CA LYS A 32 17.75 5.00 6.85
C LYS A 32 18.86 5.88 6.25
N THR A 33 18.70 7.20 6.29
CA THR A 33 19.71 8.15 5.80
C THR A 33 21.05 7.89 6.52
N GLY A 34 22.13 7.80 5.75
CA GLY A 34 23.46 7.47 6.27
C GLY A 34 23.59 6.06 6.85
N GLY A 35 22.64 5.15 6.56
CA GLY A 35 22.63 3.78 7.08
C GLY A 35 22.07 3.61 8.49
N THR A 36 21.66 4.70 9.16
CA THR A 36 21.12 4.66 10.52
C THR A 36 19.60 4.56 10.49
N LEU A 37 19.04 3.55 11.15
CA LEU A 37 17.58 3.40 11.23
C LEU A 37 17.02 4.42 12.22
N ALA A 38 16.02 5.18 11.77
CA ALA A 38 15.20 6.04 12.61
C ALA A 38 13.72 5.86 12.25
N GLN A 39 12.83 6.17 13.19
CA GLN A 39 11.40 6.07 12.98
C GLN A 39 10.62 7.01 13.89
N ASP A 40 9.42 7.37 13.43
CA ASP A 40 8.38 7.85 14.32
C ASP A 40 8.07 6.77 15.36
N GLN A 41 7.86 7.19 16.61
CA GLN A 41 7.53 6.28 17.70
C GLN A 41 6.34 6.81 18.51
N VAL A 42 5.31 6.00 18.64
CA VAL A 42 4.19 6.25 19.55
C VAL A 42 4.42 5.45 20.82
N VAL A 43 4.50 6.14 21.95
CA VAL A 43 4.67 5.52 23.27
C VAL A 43 3.32 5.52 23.99
N VAL A 44 2.84 4.36 24.40
CA VAL A 44 1.54 4.20 25.08
C VAL A 44 1.74 3.61 26.47
N GLY A 45 1.42 4.40 27.50
CA GLY A 45 1.49 4.00 28.91
C GLY A 45 0.36 3.07 29.35
N GLY A 46 -0.73 3.01 28.58
CA GLY A 46 -1.85 2.10 28.80
C GLY A 46 -1.90 0.94 27.81
N ASN A 47 -3.10 0.44 27.56
CA ASN A 47 -3.37 -0.61 26.57
C ASN A 47 -3.52 -0.01 25.16
N ILE A 48 -3.19 -0.79 24.13
CA ILE A 48 -3.45 -0.43 22.74
C ILE A 48 -4.41 -1.42 22.06
N SER A 49 -5.32 -0.87 21.25
CA SER A 49 -6.10 -1.63 20.27
C SER A 49 -5.81 -1.11 18.88
N TYR A 50 -5.24 -1.95 18.02
CA TYR A 50 -4.97 -1.64 16.63
C TYR A 50 -6.19 -1.95 15.74
N GLY A 51 -6.34 -1.12 14.71
CA GLY A 51 -7.39 -1.18 13.72
C GLY A 51 -7.14 -0.11 12.65
N GLY A 52 -8.00 -0.02 11.64
CA GLY A 52 -7.84 0.95 10.56
C GLY A 52 -6.59 0.72 9.70
N ILE A 53 -5.98 1.79 9.19
CA ILE A 53 -4.84 1.71 8.25
C ILE A 53 -3.58 2.32 8.89
N LEU A 54 -2.46 1.62 8.78
CA LEU A 54 -1.12 2.13 9.07
C LEU A 54 -0.51 2.69 7.78
N THR A 55 -0.31 3.99 7.68
CA THR A 55 0.39 4.62 6.54
C THR A 55 1.85 4.81 6.92
N VAL A 56 2.77 4.22 6.16
CA VAL A 56 4.21 4.34 6.38
C VAL A 56 4.86 5.11 5.23
N THR A 57 5.54 6.19 5.56
CA THR A 57 6.34 6.96 4.61
C THR A 57 7.83 6.76 4.89
N ASN A 58 8.56 6.23 3.90
CA ASN A 58 10.01 6.20 3.95
C ASN A 58 10.56 7.60 3.58
N ILE A 59 11.23 8.26 4.52
CA ILE A 59 11.84 9.59 4.34
C ILE A 59 13.36 9.53 4.12
N THR A 60 13.91 8.34 3.86
CA THR A 60 15.32 8.17 3.50
C THR A 60 15.70 9.12 2.36
N SER A 61 16.67 9.98 2.62
CA SER A 61 17.02 11.11 1.74
C SER A 61 18.25 10.86 0.86
N ASP A 62 18.92 9.71 1.02
CA ASP A 62 20.05 9.28 0.21
C ASP A 62 19.77 7.96 -0.53
N ALA A 63 20.79 7.39 -1.19
CA ALA A 63 20.66 6.16 -1.97
C ALA A 63 20.61 4.87 -1.11
N THR A 64 20.50 4.98 0.22
CA THR A 64 20.52 3.83 1.11
C THR A 64 19.18 3.09 1.08
N ALA A 65 19.11 2.01 0.30
CA ALA A 65 17.90 1.20 0.22
C ALA A 65 17.56 0.50 1.55
N LEU A 66 16.25 0.37 1.84
CA LEU A 66 15.75 -0.54 2.85
C LEU A 66 15.98 -1.99 2.41
N ALA A 67 16.16 -2.88 3.39
CA ALA A 67 16.36 -4.31 3.17
C ALA A 67 15.55 -5.11 4.20
N THR A 68 15.35 -6.40 3.96
CA THR A 68 14.56 -7.30 4.83
C THR A 68 15.14 -7.51 6.23
N THR A 69 16.39 -7.08 6.46
CA THR A 69 17.01 -7.05 7.78
C THR A 69 16.62 -5.82 8.60
N ASN A 70 15.89 -4.86 8.03
CA ASN A 70 15.52 -3.62 8.70
C ASN A 70 14.17 -3.76 9.41
N THR A 71 14.13 -3.24 10.65
CA THR A 71 12.95 -3.23 11.51
C THR A 71 12.87 -1.89 12.24
N PHE A 72 11.66 -1.39 12.46
CA PHE A 72 11.38 -0.09 13.07
C PHE A 72 10.36 -0.25 14.20
N GLN A 73 10.71 0.20 15.42
CA GLN A 73 9.82 0.15 16.58
C GLN A 73 8.84 1.33 16.54
N LEU A 74 7.68 1.15 15.89
CA LEU A 74 6.70 2.21 15.72
C LEU A 74 5.84 2.44 16.97
N PHE A 75 5.53 1.39 17.72
CA PHE A 75 4.69 1.48 18.92
C PHE A 75 5.40 0.84 20.11
N SER A 76 5.62 1.60 21.18
CA SER A 76 6.17 1.09 22.44
C SER A 76 5.08 1.15 23.50
N VAL A 77 4.60 0.00 23.96
CA VAL A 77 3.42 -0.07 24.82
C VAL A 77 3.74 -0.81 26.10
N THR A 78 3.39 -0.24 27.24
CA THR A 78 3.60 -0.87 28.56
C THR A 78 2.43 -1.77 28.98
N GLY A 79 1.22 -1.49 28.49
CA GLY A 79 0.03 -2.31 28.72
C GLY A 79 -0.13 -3.45 27.69
N SER A 80 -1.35 -3.95 27.56
CA SER A 80 -1.67 -5.04 26.63
C SER A 80 -1.85 -4.56 25.19
N HIS A 81 -1.51 -5.43 24.23
CA HIS A 81 -1.78 -5.24 22.82
C HIS A 81 -3.01 -6.05 22.39
N SER A 82 -3.84 -5.48 21.51
CA SER A 82 -5.00 -6.15 20.95
C SER A 82 -5.29 -5.67 19.52
N GLY A 83 -5.98 -6.49 18.73
CA GLY A 83 -6.29 -6.19 17.33
C GLY A 83 -5.07 -6.18 16.40
N ASN A 84 -5.29 -5.73 15.16
CA ASN A 84 -4.26 -5.47 14.16
C ASN A 84 -4.74 -4.39 13.18
N PHE A 85 -3.83 -3.72 12.49
CA PHE A 85 -4.22 -2.87 11.36
C PHE A 85 -4.91 -3.70 10.28
N ALA A 86 -5.98 -3.16 9.70
CA ALA A 86 -6.69 -3.78 8.58
C ALA A 86 -5.90 -3.69 7.26
N GLY A 87 -4.92 -2.78 7.18
CA GLY A 87 -4.02 -2.66 6.05
C GLY A 87 -2.83 -1.75 6.36
N ILE A 88 -1.78 -1.88 5.55
CA ILE A 88 -0.60 -1.02 5.60
C ILE A 88 -0.45 -0.32 4.24
N ALA A 89 -0.39 1.00 4.24
CA ALA A 89 -0.18 1.82 3.05
C ALA A 89 1.25 2.34 2.99
N GLY A 90 1.78 2.52 1.78
CA GLY A 90 3.16 2.93 1.53
C GLY A 90 3.99 1.83 0.86
N SER A 91 5.24 2.14 0.53
CA SER A 91 6.17 1.18 -0.07
C SER A 91 7.58 1.33 0.52
N PRO A 92 8.25 0.22 0.89
CA PRO A 92 9.66 0.24 1.30
C PRO A 92 10.64 0.17 0.13
N GLY A 93 10.17 0.02 -1.10
CA GLY A 93 11.00 -0.14 -2.29
C GLY A 93 10.56 -1.29 -3.18
N THR A 94 11.20 -1.44 -4.34
CA THR A 94 10.90 -2.49 -5.31
C THR A 94 11.14 -3.89 -4.73
N GLY A 95 10.20 -4.80 -4.95
CA GLY A 95 10.29 -6.18 -4.43
C GLY A 95 10.18 -6.31 -2.91
N LEU A 96 9.84 -5.23 -2.18
CA LEU A 96 9.72 -5.22 -0.73
C LEU A 96 8.30 -4.80 -0.29
N ALA A 97 7.90 -5.24 0.90
CA ALA A 97 6.63 -4.89 1.53
C ALA A 97 6.80 -4.63 3.03
N TYR A 98 5.82 -3.94 3.61
CA TYR A 98 5.74 -3.72 5.04
C TYR A 98 4.96 -4.85 5.72
N SER A 99 5.47 -5.32 6.86
CA SER A 99 4.76 -6.23 7.76
C SER A 99 4.77 -5.65 9.16
N PHE A 100 3.62 -5.61 9.82
CA PHE A 100 3.49 -5.10 11.19
C PHE A 100 3.18 -6.24 12.15
N ASN A 101 3.92 -6.31 13.26
CA ASN A 101 3.64 -7.23 14.35
C ASN A 101 2.91 -6.49 15.49
N PRO A 102 1.60 -6.72 15.67
CA PRO A 102 0.83 -6.02 16.69
C PRO A 102 1.19 -6.46 18.12
N VAL A 103 1.86 -7.60 18.30
CA VAL A 103 2.23 -8.09 19.64
C VAL A 103 3.35 -7.25 20.25
N ASN A 104 4.25 -6.72 19.42
CA ASN A 104 5.41 -5.96 19.87
C ASN A 104 5.53 -4.56 19.26
N GLY A 105 4.61 -4.15 18.38
CA GLY A 105 4.59 -2.81 17.80
C GLY A 105 5.67 -2.54 16.74
N VAL A 106 6.31 -3.59 16.21
CA VAL A 106 7.41 -3.49 15.25
C VAL A 106 6.90 -3.56 13.81
N LEU A 107 7.39 -2.65 12.98
CA LEU A 107 7.32 -2.74 11.52
C LEU A 107 8.58 -3.40 10.98
N SER A 108 8.43 -4.43 10.15
CA SER A 108 9.53 -5.12 9.47
C SER A 108 9.42 -4.95 7.97
N ILE A 109 10.57 -4.89 7.31
CA ILE A 109 10.65 -4.99 5.86
C ILE A 109 10.70 -6.46 5.48
N VAL A 110 9.83 -6.87 4.57
CA VAL A 110 9.78 -8.25 4.05
C VAL A 110 9.85 -8.24 2.53
N THR A 111 10.11 -9.39 1.92
CA THR A 111 9.98 -9.51 0.46
C THR A 111 8.51 -9.37 0.08
N SER A 112 8.23 -8.52 -0.91
CA SER A 112 6.93 -8.51 -1.56
C SER A 112 6.74 -9.83 -2.31
N THR A 113 5.60 -10.49 -2.12
CA THR A 113 5.18 -11.60 -2.98
C THR A 113 4.56 -11.11 -4.29
N ILE A 114 4.31 -9.80 -4.40
CA ILE A 114 3.79 -9.15 -5.60
C ILE A 114 4.97 -8.71 -6.46
N ALA A 115 5.01 -9.21 -7.68
CA ALA A 115 5.97 -8.82 -8.70
C ALA A 115 5.78 -7.33 -9.05
N SER A 116 6.89 -6.58 -9.11
CA SER A 116 6.87 -5.14 -9.44
C SER A 116 7.46 -4.82 -10.82
N ASN A 117 7.84 -5.85 -11.59
CA ASN A 117 8.26 -5.67 -12.98
C ASN A 117 7.02 -5.49 -13.89
N PRO A 118 7.16 -4.85 -15.06
CA PRO A 118 6.09 -4.81 -16.05
C PRO A 118 5.64 -6.20 -16.48
N THR A 119 4.37 -6.31 -16.87
CA THR A 119 3.77 -7.53 -17.40
C THR A 119 2.82 -7.21 -18.56
N ASN A 120 2.40 -8.25 -19.28
CA ASN A 120 1.45 -8.13 -20.39
C ASN A 120 0.03 -8.40 -19.90
N ILE A 121 -0.94 -7.66 -20.46
CA ILE A 121 -2.36 -8.02 -20.38
C ILE A 121 -2.66 -8.95 -21.57
N THR A 122 -3.16 -10.14 -21.29
CA THR A 122 -3.72 -11.03 -22.31
C THR A 122 -5.23 -10.87 -22.38
N PHE A 123 -5.82 -11.08 -23.55
CA PHE A 123 -7.26 -10.93 -23.73
C PHE A 123 -7.87 -12.05 -24.59
N SER A 124 -9.16 -12.30 -24.37
CA SER A 124 -9.99 -13.13 -25.25
C SER A 124 -11.38 -12.52 -25.40
N VAL A 125 -11.98 -12.65 -26.58
CA VAL A 125 -13.33 -12.18 -26.86
C VAL A 125 -14.19 -13.32 -27.38
N SER A 126 -15.35 -13.52 -26.77
CA SER A 126 -16.36 -14.49 -27.22
C SER A 126 -17.75 -14.03 -26.79
N GLY A 127 -18.74 -14.12 -27.68
CA GLY A 127 -20.14 -13.80 -27.34
C GLY A 127 -20.37 -12.37 -26.80
N GLY A 128 -19.58 -11.39 -27.22
CA GLY A 128 -19.66 -10.01 -26.70
C GLY A 128 -19.04 -9.82 -25.31
N ILE A 129 -18.30 -10.81 -24.82
CA ILE A 129 -17.60 -10.76 -23.53
C ILE A 129 -16.10 -10.61 -23.80
N LEU A 130 -15.49 -9.61 -23.17
CA LEU A 130 -14.04 -9.40 -23.12
C LEU A 130 -13.50 -9.93 -21.79
N VAL A 131 -12.62 -10.92 -21.83
CA VAL A 131 -11.86 -11.36 -20.66
C VAL A 131 -10.45 -10.79 -20.78
N LEU A 132 -10.00 -10.10 -19.73
CA LEU A 132 -8.63 -9.63 -19.57
C LEU A 132 -7.97 -10.45 -18.46
N SER A 133 -6.70 -10.81 -18.62
CA SER A 133 -5.95 -11.56 -17.61
C SER A 133 -4.48 -11.16 -17.60
N TRP A 134 -3.82 -11.43 -16.47
CA TRP A 134 -2.40 -11.18 -16.24
C TRP A 134 -1.81 -12.24 -15.29
N PRO A 135 -0.48 -12.33 -15.17
CA PRO A 135 0.17 -13.27 -14.26
C PRO A 135 -0.27 -13.13 -12.79
N ALA A 136 -0.43 -14.25 -12.09
CA ALA A 136 -0.98 -14.28 -10.72
C ALA A 136 -0.04 -13.67 -9.66
N ASP A 137 1.26 -13.62 -9.94
CA ASP A 137 2.25 -12.90 -9.13
C ASP A 137 2.07 -11.37 -9.19
N HIS A 138 1.16 -10.85 -10.03
CA HIS A 138 0.77 -9.44 -10.09
C HIS A 138 -0.61 -9.19 -9.43
N ILE A 139 -1.17 -10.14 -8.67
CA ILE A 139 -2.33 -9.87 -7.80
C ILE A 139 -1.93 -8.78 -6.80
N GLY A 140 -2.72 -7.70 -6.76
CA GLY A 140 -2.42 -6.46 -6.03
C GLY A 140 -2.26 -5.25 -6.95
N TRP A 141 -2.02 -5.46 -8.25
CA TRP A 141 -2.01 -4.40 -9.25
C TRP A 141 -3.43 -3.92 -9.59
N ARG A 142 -3.55 -2.66 -10.02
CA ARG A 142 -4.82 -2.09 -10.47
C ARG A 142 -4.94 -2.20 -11.98
N LEU A 143 -6.06 -2.75 -12.44
CA LEU A 143 -6.49 -2.58 -13.83
C LEU A 143 -7.21 -1.23 -13.93
N GLN A 144 -6.76 -0.37 -14.84
CA GLN A 144 -7.43 0.88 -15.16
C GLN A 144 -8.06 0.81 -16.54
N SER A 145 -9.18 1.52 -16.70
CA SER A 145 -9.86 1.69 -17.99
C SER A 145 -10.13 3.15 -18.28
N GLN A 146 -10.24 3.49 -19.56
CA GLN A 146 -10.82 4.76 -20.01
C GLN A 146 -11.66 4.53 -21.26
N THR A 147 -12.75 5.28 -21.39
CA THR A 147 -13.66 5.23 -22.54
C THR A 147 -13.59 6.55 -23.27
N ASN A 148 -13.06 6.53 -24.50
CA ASN A 148 -12.87 7.71 -25.33
C ASN A 148 -13.41 7.45 -26.75
N SER A 149 -13.53 8.52 -27.56
CA SER A 149 -13.77 8.34 -28.99
C SER A 149 -12.49 7.84 -29.67
N LEU A 150 -12.63 7.12 -30.80
CA LEU A 150 -11.49 6.69 -31.61
C LEU A 150 -10.62 7.86 -32.08
N ALA A 151 -11.23 9.01 -32.38
CA ALA A 151 -10.51 10.22 -32.81
C ALA A 151 -9.72 10.87 -31.66
N THR A 152 -10.20 10.76 -30.42
CA THR A 152 -9.51 11.30 -29.23
C THR A 152 -8.37 10.39 -28.78
N GLY A 153 -8.53 9.07 -28.88
CA GLY A 153 -7.50 8.12 -28.47
C GLY A 153 -7.29 8.09 -26.94
N LEU A 154 -6.02 8.03 -26.51
CA LEU A 154 -5.66 7.97 -25.09
C LEU A 154 -5.74 9.34 -24.43
N GLY A 155 -6.42 9.43 -23.28
CA GLY A 155 -6.49 10.60 -22.43
C GLY A 155 -5.89 10.36 -21.04
N THR A 156 -6.27 11.22 -20.10
CA THR A 156 -5.87 11.18 -18.69
C THR A 156 -7.00 10.73 -17.75
N ASN A 157 -8.19 10.46 -18.28
CA ASN A 157 -9.42 10.08 -17.56
C ASN A 157 -9.47 8.59 -17.18
N TRP A 158 -8.36 8.05 -16.70
CA TRP A 158 -8.27 6.66 -16.26
C TRP A 158 -9.03 6.44 -14.95
N VAL A 159 -9.83 5.39 -14.90
CA VAL A 159 -10.56 4.96 -13.70
C VAL A 159 -10.17 3.53 -13.34
N ASP A 160 -10.05 3.27 -12.04
CA ASP A 160 -9.77 1.93 -11.52
C ASP A 160 -10.96 1.00 -11.78
N VAL A 161 -10.68 -0.19 -12.31
CA VAL A 161 -11.66 -1.26 -12.43
C VAL A 161 -11.81 -1.91 -11.06
N ALA A 162 -13.02 -1.85 -10.51
CA ALA A 162 -13.32 -2.32 -9.16
C ALA A 162 -12.92 -3.79 -8.95
N GLY A 163 -12.28 -4.08 -7.81
CA GLY A 163 -11.86 -5.43 -7.41
C GLY A 163 -10.59 -5.95 -8.10
N SER A 164 -10.02 -5.23 -9.07
CA SER A 164 -8.86 -5.68 -9.85
C SER A 164 -7.63 -6.02 -9.01
N THR A 165 -7.44 -5.39 -7.86
CA THR A 165 -6.31 -5.66 -6.95
C THR A 165 -6.37 -7.03 -6.27
N THR A 166 -7.50 -7.73 -6.31
CA THR A 166 -7.68 -9.02 -5.62
C THR A 166 -7.73 -10.22 -6.57
N VAL A 167 -7.64 -9.97 -7.87
CA VAL A 167 -7.79 -10.97 -8.93
C VAL A 167 -6.65 -10.84 -9.92
N ASN A 168 -6.52 -11.83 -10.81
CA ASN A 168 -5.63 -11.78 -11.96
C ASN A 168 -6.37 -11.86 -13.30
N SER A 169 -7.69 -11.72 -13.27
CA SER A 169 -8.53 -11.65 -14.45
C SER A 169 -9.82 -10.88 -14.17
N VAL A 170 -10.29 -10.13 -15.16
CA VAL A 170 -11.55 -9.40 -15.15
C VAL A 170 -12.35 -9.75 -16.40
N THR A 171 -13.66 -9.93 -16.23
CA THR A 171 -14.60 -10.15 -17.32
C THR A 171 -15.46 -8.91 -17.50
N ASN A 172 -15.48 -8.36 -18.70
CA ASN A 172 -16.23 -7.18 -19.09
C ASN A 172 -17.23 -7.54 -20.19
N VAL A 173 -18.47 -7.05 -20.08
CA VAL A 173 -19.42 -7.07 -21.19
C VAL A 173 -19.07 -5.94 -22.15
N ILE A 174 -18.91 -6.24 -23.43
CA ILE A 174 -18.65 -5.23 -24.45
C ILE A 174 -19.94 -4.45 -24.66
N ASN A 175 -19.92 -3.17 -24.31
CA ASN A 175 -21.00 -2.24 -24.63
C ASN A 175 -20.71 -1.57 -25.98
N PRO A 176 -21.45 -1.89 -27.05
CA PRO A 176 -21.21 -1.34 -28.39
C PRO A 176 -21.48 0.16 -28.50
N VAL A 177 -22.13 0.79 -27.51
CA VAL A 177 -22.32 2.25 -27.44
C VAL A 177 -20.99 2.96 -27.11
N ASN A 178 -20.06 2.28 -26.45
CA ASN A 178 -18.74 2.83 -26.14
C ASN A 178 -17.85 2.72 -27.38
N GLY A 179 -17.41 3.87 -27.92
CA GLY A 179 -16.61 3.92 -29.16
C GLY A 179 -15.26 3.20 -29.06
N ALA A 180 -14.43 3.56 -28.08
CA ALA A 180 -13.16 2.89 -27.80
C ALA A 180 -12.92 2.82 -26.28
N VAL A 181 -12.50 1.64 -25.81
CA VAL A 181 -12.10 1.42 -24.41
C VAL A 181 -10.65 0.97 -24.38
N PHE A 182 -9.84 1.63 -23.56
CA PHE A 182 -8.44 1.30 -23.37
C PHE A 182 -8.22 0.75 -21.97
N TYR A 183 -7.27 -0.16 -21.81
CA TYR A 183 -6.90 -0.78 -20.54
C TYR A 183 -5.41 -0.63 -20.27
N ARG A 184 -5.03 -0.45 -19.01
CA ARG A 184 -3.63 -0.52 -18.56
C ARG A 184 -3.55 -1.14 -17.17
N MET A 185 -2.43 -1.80 -16.91
CA MET A 185 -2.06 -2.29 -15.58
C MET A 185 -1.14 -1.26 -14.92
N VAL A 186 -1.43 -0.91 -13.66
CA VAL A 186 -0.57 -0.04 -12.85
C VAL A 186 -0.31 -0.65 -11.49
N TYR A 187 0.94 -0.52 -11.03
CA TYR A 187 1.36 -0.83 -9.67
C TYR A 187 1.74 0.47 -8.99
N LEU A 188 1.47 0.54 -7.69
CA LEU A 188 1.59 1.73 -6.82
C LEU A 188 0.36 2.64 -6.88
#